data_AF-A0A3L8A4A0-F1
#
_entry.id   AF-A0A3L8A4A0-F1
#
_cell.length_a   1.000
_cell.length_b   1.000
_cell.length_c   1.000
_cell.angle_alpha   90.00
_cell.angle_beta   90.00
_cell.angle_gamma   90.00
#
_symmetry.space_group_name_H-M   'P 1'
#
loop_
_entity.id
_entity.type
_entity.pdbx_description
1 polymer ?
#
loop_
_entity_poly.entity_id
_entity_poly.type
_entity_poly.pdbx_seq_one_letter_code
_entity_poly.pdbx_strand_id
1 'polypeptide(L)'
;MSKSAFAQTIISKLKSSIGTSGKDYSAGSVTVAMSAVAAGITEYLVANTTVVVAYVGIIPGVPPAPDPLVSDTFKIVGSCAPTGPSNSFDSWIKQIEANIIAGFQLAPMGNGGLVFPQKPFLPIGIVTTQANLKATHDVGDKDPQQKVWEVVCGGIMDWINSLAMNVTPGAATHPAVSSTGTATITKITIS
;
A
#
# COMPACT_ATOMS: atom_id res chain seq x y z
N MET A 1 11.09 6.43 4.58
CA MET A 1 10.22 6.66 5.73
C MET A 1 10.24 5.39 6.52
N SER A 2 10.22 5.53 7.85
CA SER A 2 10.35 4.39 8.75
C SER A 2 8.99 3.78 9.08
N LYS A 3 8.99 2.51 9.48
CA LYS A 3 7.85 1.84 10.13
C LYS A 3 7.34 2.61 11.36
N SER A 4 8.22 3.36 12.03
CA SER A 4 7.85 4.23 13.14
C SER A 4 6.98 5.40 12.71
N ALA A 5 7.32 6.07 11.59
CA ALA A 5 6.49 7.13 11.03
C ALA A 5 5.11 6.59 10.60
N PHE A 6 5.09 5.40 10.00
CA PHE A 6 3.84 4.74 9.64
C PHE A 6 2.97 4.44 10.89
N ALA A 7 3.55 3.83 11.90
CA ALA A 7 2.89 3.57 13.17
C ALA A 7 2.34 4.86 13.80
N GLN A 8 3.10 5.96 13.78
CA GLN A 8 2.66 7.26 14.27
C GLN A 8 1.48 7.82 13.49
N THR A 9 1.44 7.67 12.16
CA THR A 9 0.28 8.07 11.33
C THR A 9 -0.99 7.33 11.79
N ILE A 10 -0.90 6.01 12.01
CA ILE A 10 -2.03 5.21 12.47
C ILE A 10 -2.45 5.62 13.89
N ILE A 11 -1.49 5.71 14.82
CA ILE A 11 -1.76 6.07 16.22
C ILE A 11 -2.39 7.46 16.32
N SER A 12 -1.89 8.43 15.55
CA SER A 12 -2.44 9.79 15.54
C SER A 12 -3.90 9.79 15.10
N LYS A 13 -4.25 9.02 14.07
CA LYS A 13 -5.64 8.87 13.63
C LYS A 13 -6.50 8.18 14.67
N LEU A 14 -6.04 7.08 15.26
CA LEU A 14 -6.74 6.40 16.35
C LEU A 14 -7.04 7.35 17.50
N LYS A 15 -6.02 8.06 18.01
CA LYS A 15 -6.18 9.03 19.10
C LYS A 15 -7.18 10.13 18.75
N SER A 16 -7.15 10.61 17.51
CA SER A 16 -8.10 11.62 17.04
C SER A 16 -9.55 11.12 16.93
N SER A 17 -9.73 9.83 16.63
CA SER A 17 -11.05 9.26 16.29
C SER A 17 -11.75 8.60 17.49
N ILE A 18 -11.00 7.96 18.40
CA ILE A 18 -11.55 7.24 19.56
C ILE A 18 -10.99 7.75 20.90
N GLY A 19 -10.18 8.80 20.89
CA GLY A 19 -9.54 9.33 22.10
C GLY A 19 -8.39 8.47 22.61
N THR A 20 -7.89 8.82 23.79
CA THR A 20 -6.76 8.15 24.46
C THR A 20 -7.17 7.37 25.71
N SER A 21 -8.38 7.61 26.23
CA SER A 21 -8.86 6.98 27.45
C SER A 21 -9.92 5.93 27.14
N GLY A 22 -9.72 4.71 27.64
CA GLY A 22 -10.67 3.61 27.46
C GLY A 22 -12.05 3.88 28.07
N LYS A 23 -12.16 4.84 29.00
CA LYS A 23 -13.44 5.26 29.59
C LYS A 23 -14.39 5.92 28.58
N ASP A 24 -13.84 6.43 27.48
CA ASP A 24 -14.61 7.11 26.43
C ASP A 24 -15.03 6.12 25.32
N TYR A 25 -14.76 4.83 25.48
CA TYR A 25 -15.10 3.82 24.49
C TYR A 25 -16.58 3.46 24.57
N SER A 26 -17.21 3.39 23.39
CA SER A 26 -18.61 3.05 23.20
C SER A 26 -18.75 1.89 22.22
N ALA A 27 -19.97 1.38 22.04
CA ALA A 27 -20.26 0.34 21.06
C ALA A 27 -19.83 0.70 19.62
N GLY A 28 -19.79 1.99 19.27
CA GLY A 28 -19.34 2.47 17.95
C GLY A 28 -17.83 2.60 17.79
N SER A 29 -17.06 2.54 18.88
CA SER A 29 -15.61 2.81 18.86
C SER A 29 -14.84 1.82 17.99
N VAL A 30 -15.28 0.57 17.87
CA VAL A 30 -14.61 -0.44 17.03
C VAL A 30 -14.66 -0.03 15.55
N THR A 31 -15.84 0.31 15.03
CA THR A 31 -16.02 0.70 13.62
C THR A 31 -15.22 1.96 13.29
N VAL A 32 -15.22 2.93 14.20
CA VAL A 32 -14.46 4.18 14.07
C VAL A 32 -12.95 3.90 14.11
N ALA A 33 -12.49 3.01 14.98
CA ALA A 33 -11.08 2.60 15.06
C ALA A 33 -10.62 1.93 13.77
N MET A 34 -11.40 0.98 13.22
CA MET A 34 -11.05 0.30 11.95
C MET A 34 -10.98 1.28 10.78
N SER A 35 -11.88 2.27 10.76
CA SER A 35 -11.84 3.35 9.76
C SER A 35 -10.60 4.23 9.90
N ALA A 36 -10.21 4.57 11.14
CA ALA A 36 -9.01 5.34 11.42
C ALA A 36 -7.72 4.60 11.01
N VAL A 37 -7.63 3.29 11.25
CA VAL A 37 -6.52 2.44 10.80
C VAL A 37 -6.44 2.44 9.28
N ALA A 38 -7.55 2.18 8.59
CA ALA A 38 -7.59 2.16 7.13
C ALA A 38 -7.23 3.53 6.50
N ALA A 39 -7.67 4.63 7.13
CA ALA A 39 -7.26 5.97 6.74
C ALA A 39 -5.75 6.20 6.96
N GLY A 40 -5.17 5.64 8.02
CA GLY A 40 -3.73 5.73 8.29
C GLY A 40 -2.88 4.98 7.29
N ILE A 41 -3.29 3.75 6.95
CA ILE A 41 -2.72 2.96 5.87
C ILE A 41 -2.82 3.72 4.55
N THR A 42 -3.99 4.27 4.24
CA THR A 42 -4.20 5.06 3.02
C THR A 42 -3.27 6.25 2.91
N GLU A 43 -3.25 7.09 3.94
CA GLU A 43 -2.40 8.28 3.96
C GLU A 43 -0.94 7.92 3.76
N TYR A 44 -0.45 6.93 4.50
CA TYR A 44 0.95 6.56 4.44
C TYR A 44 1.33 5.93 3.10
N LEU A 45 0.53 4.99 2.59
CA LEU A 45 0.85 4.30 1.34
C LEU A 45 0.78 5.24 0.14
N VAL A 46 -0.23 6.12 0.04
CA VAL A 46 -0.35 7.08 -1.07
C VAL A 46 0.83 8.06 -1.07
N ALA A 47 1.24 8.55 0.10
CA ALA A 47 2.33 9.51 0.20
C ALA A 47 3.70 8.89 -0.14
N ASN A 48 3.92 7.63 0.24
CA ASN A 48 5.27 7.07 0.29
C ASN A 48 5.53 5.94 -0.71
N THR A 49 4.51 5.45 -1.42
CA THR A 49 4.68 4.38 -2.41
C THR A 49 5.03 4.93 -3.78
N THR A 50 6.05 4.35 -4.38
CA THR A 50 6.47 4.61 -5.76
C THR A 50 6.56 3.28 -6.50
N VAL A 51 6.04 3.25 -7.72
CA VAL A 51 6.03 2.06 -8.58
C VAL A 51 6.83 2.35 -9.84
N VAL A 52 7.81 1.51 -10.15
CA VAL A 52 8.60 1.60 -11.39
C VAL A 52 8.09 0.56 -12.36
N VAL A 53 7.93 0.96 -13.62
CA VAL A 53 7.51 0.09 -14.70
C VAL A 53 8.55 0.09 -15.82
N ALA A 54 8.72 -1.05 -16.48
CA ALA A 54 9.36 -1.13 -17.79
C ALA A 54 8.28 -1.04 -18.87
N TYR A 55 8.59 -0.39 -19.99
CA TYR A 55 7.68 -0.20 -21.11
C TYR A 55 8.38 -0.54 -22.43
N VAL A 56 7.65 -1.21 -23.31
CA VAL A 56 8.06 -1.46 -24.69
C VAL A 56 6.92 -1.04 -25.60
N GLY A 57 7.11 0.07 -26.30
CA GLY A 57 6.11 0.69 -27.17
C GLY A 57 6.59 0.89 -28.60
N ILE A 58 5.63 1.01 -29.51
CA ILE A 58 5.85 1.32 -30.92
C ILE A 58 5.05 2.57 -31.28
N ILE A 59 5.73 3.52 -31.92
CA ILE A 59 5.14 4.70 -32.56
C ILE A 59 4.75 4.30 -33.99
N PRO A 60 3.47 4.44 -34.38
CA PRO A 60 3.00 4.18 -35.74
C PRO A 60 3.73 5.06 -36.78
N GLY A 61 4.05 4.48 -37.95
CA GLY A 61 4.77 5.17 -39.03
C GLY A 61 5.22 4.21 -40.12
N VAL A 62 5.96 4.72 -41.12
CA VAL A 62 6.58 3.90 -42.18
C VAL A 62 8.05 4.29 -42.34
N PRO A 63 9.01 3.48 -41.85
CA PRO A 63 8.80 2.31 -40.99
C PRO A 63 8.30 2.71 -39.59
N PRO A 64 7.65 1.80 -38.83
CA PRO A 64 7.35 2.04 -37.43
C PRO A 64 8.64 2.21 -36.62
N ALA A 65 8.59 3.04 -35.59
CA ALA A 65 9.75 3.35 -34.73
C ALA A 65 9.48 2.92 -33.27
N PRO A 66 10.50 2.47 -32.52
CA PRO A 66 10.34 2.21 -31.10
C PRO A 66 10.11 3.52 -30.33
N ASP A 67 9.32 3.45 -29.27
CA ASP A 67 9.19 4.56 -28.32
C ASP A 67 10.52 4.75 -27.55
N PRO A 68 11.06 5.98 -27.46
CA PRO A 68 12.25 6.25 -26.65
C PRO A 68 12.03 6.07 -25.14
N LEU A 69 10.78 6.16 -24.66
CA LEU A 69 10.46 5.87 -23.26
C LEU A 69 10.51 4.36 -23.03
N VAL A 70 11.42 3.90 -22.17
CA VAL A 70 11.58 2.47 -21.83
C VAL A 70 11.20 2.14 -20.39
N SER A 71 11.01 3.16 -19.56
CA SER A 71 10.61 3.03 -18.16
C SER A 71 9.88 4.28 -17.71
N ASP A 72 8.95 4.11 -16.78
CA ASP A 72 8.25 5.21 -16.12
C ASP A 72 8.06 4.90 -14.63
N THR A 73 7.74 5.93 -13.86
CA THR A 73 7.45 5.86 -12.43
C THR A 73 6.05 6.39 -12.15
N PHE A 74 5.30 5.64 -11.36
CA PHE A 74 3.93 5.94 -10.95
C PHE A 74 3.86 6.13 -9.44
N LYS A 75 2.93 7.00 -9.02
CA LYS A 75 2.37 6.97 -7.65
C LYS A 75 1.19 6.01 -7.61
N ILE A 76 0.77 5.62 -6.41
CA ILE A 76 -0.50 4.90 -6.22
C ILE A 76 -1.59 5.87 -5.81
N VAL A 77 -2.82 5.56 -6.18
CA VAL A 77 -4.03 6.26 -5.77
C VAL A 77 -5.09 5.27 -5.29
N GLY A 78 -6.09 5.76 -4.56
CA GLY A 78 -7.16 4.94 -3.98
C GLY A 78 -7.13 4.97 -2.46
N SER A 79 -7.83 4.02 -1.85
CA SER A 79 -7.95 3.95 -0.40
C SER A 79 -8.13 2.52 0.10
N CYS A 80 -7.56 2.24 1.26
CA CYS A 80 -7.81 1.01 1.98
C CYS A 80 -9.21 1.09 2.62
N ALA A 81 -10.02 0.05 2.44
CA ALA A 81 -11.29 -0.06 3.16
C ALA A 81 -11.05 -0.40 4.65
N PRO A 82 -11.97 -0.01 5.57
CA PRO A 82 -11.96 -0.47 6.95
C PRO A 82 -12.07 -2.00 7.02
N THR A 83 -11.36 -2.62 7.97
CA THR A 83 -11.55 -4.04 8.27
C THR A 83 -12.86 -4.26 9.00
N GLY A 84 -13.49 -5.41 8.79
CA GLY A 84 -14.64 -5.86 9.55
C GLY A 84 -14.24 -6.61 10.84
N PRO A 85 -15.23 -7.13 11.56
CA PRO A 85 -14.99 -8.05 12.68
C PRO A 85 -14.08 -9.21 12.26
N SER A 86 -13.16 -9.58 13.14
CA SER A 86 -12.19 -10.65 12.91
C SER A 86 -12.10 -11.54 14.14
N ASN A 87 -12.10 -12.85 13.94
CA ASN A 87 -12.03 -13.83 15.03
C ASN A 87 -10.58 -14.17 15.44
N SER A 88 -9.59 -13.66 14.70
CA SER A 88 -8.17 -13.79 15.03
C SER A 88 -7.37 -12.63 14.44
N PHE A 89 -6.18 -12.41 15.00
CA PHE A 89 -5.24 -11.43 14.46
C PHE A 89 -4.85 -11.75 13.01
N ASP A 90 -4.57 -13.02 12.70
CA ASP A 90 -4.20 -13.43 11.34
C ASP A 90 -5.34 -13.16 10.34
N SER A 91 -6.59 -13.38 10.76
CA SER A 91 -7.75 -13.05 9.93
C SER A 91 -7.86 -11.54 9.70
N TRP A 92 -7.56 -10.73 10.72
CA TRP A 92 -7.55 -9.28 10.61
C TRP A 92 -6.44 -8.77 9.67
N ILE A 93 -5.23 -9.33 9.75
CA ILE A 93 -4.12 -9.01 8.83
C ILE A 93 -4.46 -9.39 7.39
N LYS A 94 -5.10 -10.55 7.16
CA LYS A 94 -5.58 -10.93 5.83
C LYS A 94 -6.64 -9.97 5.28
N GLN A 95 -7.50 -9.41 6.13
CA GLN A 95 -8.44 -8.37 5.70
C GLN A 95 -7.70 -7.08 5.31
N ILE A 96 -6.68 -6.67 6.05
CA ILE A 96 -5.84 -5.52 5.68
C ILE A 96 -5.19 -5.75 4.32
N GLU A 97 -4.58 -6.92 4.11
CA GLU A 97 -3.97 -7.30 2.85
C GLU A 97 -4.96 -7.21 1.69
N ALA A 98 -6.12 -7.87 1.83
CA ALA A 98 -7.17 -7.85 0.81
C ALA A 98 -7.66 -6.43 0.50
N ASN A 99 -7.81 -5.60 1.53
CA ASN A 99 -8.23 -4.21 1.38
C ASN A 99 -7.18 -3.34 0.70
N ILE A 100 -5.87 -3.57 0.93
CA ILE A 100 -4.79 -2.90 0.21
C ILE A 100 -4.80 -3.31 -1.27
N ILE A 101 -4.92 -4.61 -1.56
CA ILE A 101 -4.92 -5.13 -2.93
C ILE A 101 -6.12 -4.58 -3.73
N ALA A 102 -7.31 -4.62 -3.13
CA ALA A 102 -8.52 -4.12 -3.77
C ALA A 102 -8.52 -2.59 -3.89
N GLY A 103 -8.02 -1.89 -2.87
CA GLY A 103 -8.19 -0.46 -2.67
C GLY A 103 -7.28 0.46 -3.48
N PHE A 104 -6.08 -0.02 -3.87
CA PHE A 104 -5.11 0.82 -4.59
C PHE A 104 -4.98 0.45 -6.06
N GLN A 105 -4.59 1.44 -6.86
CA GLN A 105 -4.24 1.31 -8.27
C GLN A 105 -3.10 2.29 -8.61
N LEU A 106 -2.45 2.11 -9.76
CA LEU A 106 -1.52 3.12 -10.26
C LEU A 106 -2.27 4.44 -10.53
N ALA A 107 -1.58 5.56 -10.33
CA ALA A 107 -2.07 6.85 -10.80
C ALA A 107 -2.39 6.78 -12.30
N PRO A 108 -3.36 7.59 -12.80
CA PRO A 108 -3.78 7.51 -14.20
C PRO A 108 -2.65 7.68 -15.23
N MET A 109 -1.57 8.35 -14.84
CA MET A 109 -0.41 8.61 -15.68
C MET A 109 0.87 8.60 -14.83
N GLY A 110 1.95 8.08 -15.40
CA GLY A 110 3.29 8.12 -14.84
C GLY A 110 3.99 9.45 -15.09
N ASN A 111 5.15 9.65 -14.47
CA ASN A 111 5.92 10.89 -14.57
C ASN A 111 6.41 11.19 -16.00
N GLY A 112 6.68 10.15 -16.78
CA GLY A 112 7.08 10.19 -18.19
C GLY A 112 5.89 10.23 -19.16
N GLY A 113 4.65 10.29 -18.66
CA GLY A 113 3.45 10.38 -19.48
C GLY A 113 2.86 9.03 -19.90
N LEU A 114 3.37 7.92 -19.39
CA LEU A 114 2.83 6.59 -19.68
C LEU A 114 1.47 6.40 -19.00
N VAL A 115 0.51 5.82 -19.70
CA VAL A 115 -0.78 5.39 -19.16
C VAL A 115 -0.80 3.87 -19.10
N PHE A 116 -0.89 3.33 -17.88
CA PHE A 116 -0.85 1.90 -17.62
C PHE A 116 -1.85 1.54 -16.50
N PRO A 117 -3.11 1.21 -16.84
CA PRO A 117 -4.15 0.94 -15.84
C PRO A 117 -3.97 -0.46 -15.25
N GLN A 118 -3.14 -0.55 -14.19
CA GLN A 118 -2.80 -1.82 -13.53
C GLN A 118 -2.98 -1.74 -12.00
N LYS A 119 -3.33 -2.87 -11.39
CA LYS A 119 -3.30 -3.06 -9.93
C LYS A 119 -1.88 -3.40 -9.48
N PRO A 120 -1.28 -2.62 -8.55
CA PRO A 120 0.13 -2.79 -8.19
C PRO A 120 0.42 -4.03 -7.33
N PHE A 121 -0.57 -4.48 -6.53
CA PHE A 121 -0.35 -5.46 -5.47
C PHE A 121 -0.93 -6.86 -5.79
N LEU A 122 -0.26 -7.93 -5.34
CA LEU A 122 -0.64 -9.34 -5.43
C LEU A 122 -0.95 -9.96 -4.06
N PRO A 123 -1.85 -10.97 -3.99
CA PRO A 123 -2.21 -11.67 -2.74
C PRO A 123 -1.19 -12.77 -2.38
N ILE A 124 -0.04 -12.38 -1.84
CA ILE A 124 1.07 -13.31 -1.50
C ILE A 124 1.30 -13.41 0.02
N GLY A 125 0.61 -12.61 0.84
CA GLY A 125 0.56 -12.71 2.30
C GLY A 125 1.44 -11.69 3.03
N ILE A 126 0.84 -10.91 3.93
CA ILE A 126 1.59 -10.12 4.94
C ILE A 126 2.11 -11.09 6.02
N VAL A 127 3.43 -11.11 6.25
CA VAL A 127 4.08 -12.00 7.23
C VAL A 127 4.17 -11.31 8.60
N THR A 128 3.07 -11.32 9.36
CA THR A 128 3.03 -10.85 10.75
C THR A 128 2.23 -11.85 11.60
N THR A 129 2.72 -12.21 12.80
CA THR A 129 2.06 -13.16 13.71
C THR A 129 1.66 -12.52 15.03
N GLN A 130 0.59 -13.05 15.64
CA GLN A 130 0.12 -12.59 16.96
C GLN A 130 1.15 -12.81 18.07
N ALA A 131 1.93 -13.89 18.01
CA ALA A 131 2.97 -14.20 18.99
C ALA A 131 4.03 -13.08 19.05
N ASN A 132 4.42 -12.53 17.90
CA ASN A 132 5.37 -11.44 17.82
C ASN A 132 4.83 -10.15 18.46
N LEU A 133 3.52 -9.88 18.32
CA LEU A 133 2.90 -8.73 18.97
C LEU A 133 2.88 -8.84 20.49
N LYS A 134 2.52 -10.01 21.02
CA LYS A 134 2.50 -10.23 22.46
C LYS A 134 3.89 -10.05 23.07
N ALA A 135 4.90 -10.71 22.48
CA ALA A 135 6.28 -10.58 22.94
C ALA A 135 6.77 -9.13 22.89
N THR A 136 6.41 -8.39 21.83
CA THR A 136 6.75 -6.96 21.67
C THR A 136 6.06 -6.08 22.70
N HIS A 137 4.80 -6.36 23.02
CA HIS A 137 4.04 -5.64 24.03
C HIS A 137 4.62 -5.87 25.43
N ASP A 138 4.95 -7.12 25.77
CA ASP A 138 5.40 -7.52 27.10
C ASP A 138 6.78 -6.94 27.48
N VAL A 139 7.64 -6.60 26.50
CA VAL A 139 8.98 -6.00 26.72
C VAL A 139 9.02 -4.49 26.46
N GLY A 140 7.91 -3.89 26.04
CA GLY A 140 7.83 -2.49 25.64
C GLY A 140 7.70 -1.53 26.83
N ASP A 141 8.76 -1.36 27.62
CA ASP A 141 8.70 -0.65 28.92
C ASP A 141 8.30 0.85 28.88
N LYS A 142 8.22 1.49 27.70
CA LYS A 142 7.92 2.93 27.57
C LYS A 142 6.76 3.29 26.64
N ASP A 143 6.56 2.55 25.55
CA ASP A 143 5.45 2.77 24.61
C ASP A 143 5.11 1.47 23.86
N PRO A 144 4.38 0.55 24.52
CA PRO A 144 4.04 -0.73 23.92
C PRO A 144 3.11 -0.57 22.71
N GLN A 145 2.31 0.50 22.64
CA GLN A 145 1.42 0.75 21.50
C GLN A 145 2.21 1.11 20.24
N GLN A 146 3.18 2.02 20.34
CA GLN A 146 4.07 2.35 19.22
C GLN A 146 4.78 1.10 18.70
N LYS A 147 5.30 0.26 19.60
CA LYS A 147 6.07 -0.94 19.23
C LYS A 147 5.20 -2.01 18.56
N VAL A 148 3.98 -2.23 19.03
CA VAL A 148 3.01 -3.14 18.40
C VAL A 148 2.65 -2.66 16.98
N TRP A 149 2.39 -1.36 16.80
CA TRP A 149 2.11 -0.81 15.48
C TRP A 149 3.32 -0.86 14.55
N GLU A 150 4.54 -0.66 15.05
CA GLU A 150 5.76 -0.82 14.25
C GLU A 150 5.91 -2.23 13.68
N VAL A 151 5.45 -3.26 14.39
CA VAL A 151 5.45 -4.64 13.88
C VAL A 151 4.44 -4.80 12.74
N VAL A 152 3.21 -4.32 12.91
CA VAL A 152 2.18 -4.38 11.85
C VAL A 152 2.60 -3.59 10.61
N CYS A 153 3.01 -2.34 10.80
CA CYS A 153 3.48 -1.46 9.73
C CYS A 153 4.74 -2.00 9.05
N GLY A 154 5.67 -2.57 9.83
CA GLY A 154 6.85 -3.25 9.31
C GLY A 154 6.47 -4.40 8.38
N GLY A 155 5.55 -5.27 8.82
CA GLY A 155 5.08 -6.38 7.98
C GLY A 155 4.42 -5.94 6.67
N ILE A 156 3.61 -4.88 6.69
CA ILE A 156 3.02 -4.29 5.48
C ILE A 156 4.13 -3.76 4.56
N MET A 157 5.08 -3.01 5.11
CA MET A 157 6.19 -2.43 4.34
C MET A 157 7.08 -3.50 3.72
N ASP A 158 7.47 -4.50 4.51
CA ASP A 158 8.32 -5.60 4.06
C ASP A 158 7.62 -6.40 2.96
N TRP A 159 6.33 -6.71 3.13
CA TRP A 159 5.52 -7.37 2.11
C TRP A 159 5.46 -6.57 0.80
N ILE A 160 5.17 -5.26 0.86
CA ILE A 160 5.07 -4.41 -0.34
C ILE A 160 6.43 -4.26 -1.03
N ASN A 161 7.51 -4.09 -0.26
CA ASN A 161 8.85 -3.91 -0.81
C ASN A 161 9.48 -5.19 -1.39
N SER A 162 8.88 -6.37 -1.15
CA SER A 162 9.47 -7.66 -1.55
C SER A 162 8.55 -8.53 -2.41
N LEU A 163 7.35 -8.84 -1.93
CA LEU A 163 6.52 -9.92 -2.47
C LEU A 163 5.27 -9.41 -3.18
N ALA A 164 4.72 -8.26 -2.79
CA ALA A 164 3.42 -7.82 -3.27
C ALA A 164 3.40 -7.42 -4.76
N MET A 165 4.52 -7.38 -5.47
CA MET A 165 4.60 -6.79 -6.81
C MET A 165 3.84 -7.58 -7.87
N ASN A 166 2.90 -6.93 -8.56
CA ASN A 166 2.22 -7.51 -9.72
C ASN A 166 3.04 -7.35 -11.01
N VAL A 167 3.82 -8.38 -11.33
CA VAL A 167 4.67 -8.46 -12.53
C VAL A 167 3.91 -8.86 -13.81
N THR A 168 2.58 -8.93 -13.78
CA THR A 168 1.80 -9.29 -14.97
C THR A 168 1.93 -8.18 -16.03
N PRO A 169 2.42 -8.47 -17.24
CA PRO A 169 2.44 -7.49 -18.31
C PRO A 169 1.03 -7.06 -18.71
N GLY A 170 0.86 -5.79 -19.05
CA GLY A 170 -0.43 -5.27 -19.52
C GLY A 170 -0.27 -4.17 -20.56
N ALA A 171 -1.37 -3.87 -21.25
CA ALA A 171 -1.40 -2.85 -22.29
C ALA A 171 -1.10 -1.46 -21.69
N ALA A 172 -0.24 -0.70 -22.37
CA ALA A 172 0.11 0.66 -21.99
C ALA A 172 0.23 1.56 -23.22
N THR A 173 -0.02 2.85 -23.02
CA THR A 173 0.08 3.86 -24.07
C THR A 173 0.91 5.03 -23.60
N HIS A 174 1.61 5.67 -24.54
CA HIS A 174 2.32 6.93 -24.32
C HIS A 174 1.69 7.99 -25.25
N PRO A 175 0.63 8.70 -24.76
CA PRO A 175 -0.24 9.50 -25.62
C PRO A 175 0.48 10.65 -26.35
N ALA A 176 1.51 11.23 -25.75
CA ALA A 176 2.24 12.37 -26.31
C ALA A 176 2.88 12.06 -27.69
N VAL A 177 3.21 10.79 -27.94
CA VAL A 177 3.79 10.32 -29.20
C VAL A 177 2.92 9.26 -29.90
N SER A 178 1.66 9.11 -29.45
CA SER A 178 0.71 8.10 -29.99
C SER A 178 1.26 6.68 -30.00
N SER A 179 2.11 6.34 -29.03
CA SER A 179 2.73 5.02 -28.93
C SER A 179 1.85 4.06 -28.13
N THR A 180 1.85 2.80 -28.56
CA THR A 180 1.13 1.71 -27.90
C THR A 180 2.07 0.54 -27.67
N GLY A 181 1.87 -0.17 -26.57
CA GLY A 181 2.81 -1.21 -26.17
C GLY A 181 2.38 -1.99 -24.94
N THR A 182 3.36 -2.64 -24.33
CA THR A 182 3.18 -3.40 -23.09
C THR A 182 4.07 -2.80 -22.01
N ALA A 183 3.50 -2.65 -20.81
CA ALA A 183 4.26 -2.28 -19.62
C ALA A 183 4.20 -3.41 -18.59
N THR A 184 5.17 -3.42 -17.67
CA THR A 184 5.24 -4.37 -16.57
C THR A 184 5.83 -3.68 -15.35
N ILE A 185 5.25 -3.92 -14.17
CA ILE A 185 5.82 -3.41 -12.92
C ILE A 185 7.11 -4.17 -12.61
N THR A 186 8.19 -3.44 -12.40
CA THR A 186 9.52 -4.01 -12.13
C THR A 186 10.00 -3.74 -10.71
N LYS A 187 9.43 -2.74 -10.04
CA LYS A 187 9.74 -2.43 -8.65
C LYS A 187 8.59 -1.69 -7.97
N ILE A 188 8.35 -2.02 -6.70
CA ILE A 188 7.54 -1.19 -5.81
C ILE A 188 8.41 -0.82 -4.62
N THR A 189 8.33 0.43 -4.18
CA THR A 189 9.09 0.91 -3.02
C THR A 189 8.24 1.84 -2.17
N ILE A 190 8.15 1.51 -0.89
CA ILE A 190 7.69 2.43 0.15
C ILE A 190 8.94 3.13 0.68
N SER A 191 9.02 4.42 0.38
CA SER A 191 10.22 5.25 0.56
C SER A 191 10.20 6.05 1.83
#